data_AF-A0AA44WB96-F1
#
_entry.id   AF-A0AA44WB96-F1
#
_cell.length_a   1.000
_cell.length_b   1.000
_cell.length_c   1.000
_cell.angle_alpha   90.00
_cell.angle_beta   90.00
_cell.angle_gamma   90.00
#
_symmetry.space_group_name_H-M   'P 1'
#
loop_
_entity.id
_entity.type
_entity.pdbx_description
1 polymer ?
#
loop_
_entity_poly.entity_id
_entity_poly.type
_entity_poly.pdbx_seq_one_letter_code
_entity_poly.pdbx_strand_id
1 'polypeptide(L)'
;MGGRIDAYLDIASLYSYFTIEELLKNKDRLAAHGVQVDLHPVLLGAINVGSGNKPPWTLPAKATYGNFDSHRSAVRVGLNNISPPEDLMADSMTVVPLRALYVIKSTYGEAAFLATFRYLFEAFWTAPNKKVAKEAVLAEVLADVPGPRGGKLFSADDVERIISGAKTQEAKNTLKAQTQKAIDQGAFGAPWFWVTNPQGKEEPFFGSDRFHFIYKFLGLPFQDISLLPPGEKAAKL
;
A
#
# COMPACT_ATOMS: atom_id res chain seq x y z
N MET A 1 1.17 0.33 -26.43
CA MET A 1 1.39 0.98 -25.12
C MET A 1 0.68 0.14 -24.09
N GLY A 2 1.31 -0.16 -22.94
CA GLY A 2 0.60 -0.79 -21.83
C GLY A 2 -0.29 0.23 -21.11
N GLY A 3 -1.09 -0.23 -20.14
CA GLY A 3 -1.93 0.66 -19.33
C GLY A 3 -1.19 1.28 -18.14
N ARG A 4 -1.95 1.90 -17.24
CA ARG A 4 -1.49 2.50 -15.99
C ARG A 4 -2.32 1.99 -14.82
N ILE A 5 -1.67 1.75 -13.69
CA ILE A 5 -2.31 1.45 -12.39
C ILE A 5 -1.90 2.55 -11.42
N ASP A 6 -2.83 3.41 -11.01
CA ASP A 6 -2.68 4.29 -9.87
C ASP A 6 -3.22 3.58 -8.62
N ALA A 7 -2.34 3.21 -7.69
CA ALA A 7 -2.71 2.51 -6.46
C ALA A 7 -2.64 3.45 -5.25
N TYR A 8 -3.78 3.67 -4.60
CA TYR A 8 -3.93 4.52 -3.43
C TYR A 8 -3.92 3.68 -2.15
N LEU A 9 -2.90 3.87 -1.32
CA LEU A 9 -2.56 3.01 -0.20
C LEU A 9 -2.38 3.83 1.09
N ASP A 10 -2.75 3.27 2.24
CA ASP A 10 -2.44 3.82 3.57
C ASP A 10 -1.74 2.75 4.42
N ILE A 11 -0.72 3.16 5.19
CA ILE A 11 -0.02 2.33 6.18
C ILE A 11 -1.01 1.70 7.17
N ALA A 12 -2.08 2.43 7.53
CA ALA A 12 -3.13 1.96 8.44
C ALA A 12 -4.05 0.86 7.86
N SER A 13 -3.88 0.48 6.58
CA SER A 13 -4.65 -0.60 5.94
C SER A 13 -3.77 -1.84 5.77
N LEU A 14 -4.12 -2.91 6.49
CA LEU A 14 -3.46 -4.21 6.33
C LEU A 14 -3.58 -4.73 4.89
N TYR A 15 -4.74 -4.53 4.24
CA TYR A 15 -4.91 -4.92 2.85
C TYR A 15 -4.10 -4.06 1.88
N SER A 16 -3.71 -2.85 2.25
CA SER A 16 -2.74 -2.06 1.48
C SER A 16 -1.33 -2.63 1.58
N TYR A 17 -0.96 -3.21 2.73
CA TYR A 17 0.29 -3.97 2.86
C TYR A 17 0.28 -5.19 1.93
N PHE A 18 -0.82 -5.93 1.87
CA PHE A 18 -0.90 -7.07 0.93
C PHE A 18 -0.78 -6.61 -0.53
N THR A 19 -1.39 -5.47 -0.87
CA THR A 19 -1.27 -4.89 -2.21
C THR A 19 0.16 -4.51 -2.58
N ILE A 20 0.94 -3.91 -1.65
CA ILE A 20 2.32 -3.52 -1.98
C ILE A 20 3.20 -4.74 -2.26
N GLU A 21 3.05 -5.84 -1.50
CA GLU A 21 3.77 -7.09 -1.75
C GLU A 21 3.37 -7.72 -3.10
N GLU A 22 2.07 -7.73 -3.44
CA GLU A 22 1.59 -8.25 -4.72
C GLU A 22 2.10 -7.43 -5.91
N LEU A 23 2.11 -6.09 -5.80
CA LEU A 23 2.65 -5.21 -6.83
C LEU A 23 4.17 -5.39 -6.99
N LEU A 24 4.91 -5.52 -5.89
CA LEU A 24 6.35 -5.77 -5.91
C LEU A 24 6.70 -7.10 -6.57
N LYS A 25 6.00 -8.17 -6.21
CA LYS A 25 6.17 -9.51 -6.78
C LYS A 25 5.98 -9.55 -8.29
N ASN A 26 5.16 -8.65 -8.84
CA ASN A 26 4.83 -8.59 -10.26
C ASN A 26 5.40 -7.37 -10.98
N LYS A 27 6.21 -6.54 -10.32
CA LYS A 27 6.70 -5.25 -10.85
C LYS A 27 7.37 -5.41 -12.21
N ASP A 28 8.31 -6.34 -12.33
CA ASP A 28 9.07 -6.55 -13.56
C ASP A 28 8.19 -7.12 -14.70
N ARG A 29 7.21 -7.96 -14.37
CA ARG A 29 6.24 -8.49 -15.34
C ARG A 29 5.33 -7.37 -15.86
N LEU A 30 4.81 -6.53 -14.97
CA LEU A 30 3.99 -5.37 -15.34
C LEU A 30 4.78 -4.41 -16.23
N ALA A 31 6.03 -4.09 -15.85
CA ALA A 31 6.92 -3.26 -16.66
C ALA A 31 7.22 -3.87 -18.04
N ALA A 32 7.45 -5.19 -18.13
CA ALA A 32 7.67 -5.89 -19.39
C ALA A 32 6.44 -5.85 -20.32
N HIS A 33 5.24 -5.76 -19.76
CA HIS A 33 4.00 -5.49 -20.52
C HIS A 33 3.75 -4.00 -20.82
N GLY A 34 4.70 -3.12 -20.46
CA GLY A 34 4.58 -1.68 -20.63
C GLY A 34 3.56 -1.03 -19.70
N VAL A 35 3.17 -1.71 -18.61
CA VAL A 35 2.25 -1.17 -17.60
C VAL A 35 3.01 -0.28 -16.63
N GLN A 36 2.54 0.96 -16.49
CA GLN A 36 3.05 1.89 -15.48
C GLN A 36 2.29 1.68 -14.17
N VAL A 37 3.01 1.61 -13.05
CA VAL A 37 2.42 1.53 -11.71
C VAL A 37 2.88 2.74 -10.93
N ASP A 38 1.93 3.49 -10.37
CA ASP A 38 2.20 4.67 -9.55
C ASP A 38 1.50 4.50 -8.19
N LEU A 39 2.26 4.60 -7.10
CA LEU A 39 1.72 4.48 -5.75
C LEU A 39 1.48 5.86 -5.14
N HIS A 40 0.30 6.04 -4.57
CA HIS A 40 -0.16 7.27 -3.95
C HIS A 40 -0.47 7.04 -2.47
N PRO A 41 0.38 7.50 -1.54
CA PRO A 41 0.03 7.52 -0.12
C PRO A 41 -1.24 8.35 0.12
N VAL A 42 -2.26 7.77 0.72
CA VAL A 42 -3.53 8.44 1.04
C VAL A 42 -3.91 8.23 2.49
N LEU A 43 -4.76 9.11 3.02
CA LEU A 43 -5.26 9.01 4.39
C LEU A 43 -6.62 8.29 4.43
N LEU A 44 -6.62 7.02 4.83
CA LEU A 44 -7.79 6.16 4.95
C LEU A 44 -8.86 6.76 5.87
N GLY A 45 -8.44 7.41 6.96
CA GLY A 45 -9.37 8.10 7.86
C GLY A 45 -10.21 9.16 7.14
N ALA A 46 -9.61 9.94 6.25
CA ALA A 46 -10.32 10.94 5.46
C ALA A 46 -11.18 10.30 4.35
N ILE A 47 -10.72 9.20 3.74
CA ILE A 47 -11.53 8.43 2.78
C ILE A 47 -12.80 7.88 3.45
N ASN A 48 -12.68 7.30 4.65
CA ASN A 48 -13.83 6.79 5.41
C ASN A 48 -14.83 7.92 5.71
N VAL A 49 -14.36 9.08 6.18
CA VAL A 49 -15.22 10.25 6.42
C VAL A 49 -15.88 10.74 5.13
N GLY A 50 -15.11 10.93 4.06
CA GLY A 50 -15.59 11.47 2.78
C GLY A 50 -16.60 10.56 2.08
N SER A 51 -16.49 9.25 2.25
CA SER A 51 -17.43 8.25 1.67
C SER A 51 -18.58 7.87 2.61
N GLY A 52 -18.56 8.30 3.87
CA GLY A 52 -19.50 7.84 4.90
C GLY A 52 -19.28 6.39 5.35
N ASN A 53 -18.16 5.76 4.98
CA ASN A 53 -17.83 4.40 5.37
C ASN A 53 -17.34 4.35 6.84
N LYS A 54 -17.45 3.16 7.45
CA LYS A 54 -16.93 2.89 8.80
C LYS A 54 -15.93 1.73 8.75
N PRO A 55 -14.91 1.73 9.63
CA PRO A 55 -13.95 0.63 9.66
C PRO A 55 -14.63 -0.73 9.89
N PRO A 56 -14.21 -1.80 9.18
CA PRO A 56 -14.93 -3.07 9.19
C PRO A 56 -14.99 -3.73 10.57
N TRP A 57 -13.98 -3.54 11.42
CA TRP A 57 -13.91 -4.12 12.76
C TRP A 57 -14.94 -3.53 13.74
N THR A 58 -15.58 -2.40 13.43
CA THR A 58 -16.64 -1.84 14.29
C THR A 58 -17.93 -2.67 14.22
N LEU A 59 -18.05 -3.59 13.27
CA LEU A 59 -19.15 -4.55 13.17
C LEU A 59 -18.65 -5.94 13.62
N PRO A 60 -19.17 -6.51 14.73
CA PRO A 60 -18.64 -7.77 15.28
C PRO A 60 -18.57 -8.94 14.29
N ALA A 61 -19.57 -9.10 13.42
CA ALA A 61 -19.56 -10.14 12.40
C ALA A 61 -18.39 -10.01 11.41
N LYS A 62 -18.06 -8.78 11.00
CA LYS A 62 -16.92 -8.50 10.11
C LYS A 62 -15.59 -8.64 10.84
N ALA A 63 -15.52 -8.26 12.12
CA ALA A 63 -14.33 -8.45 12.95
C ALA A 63 -13.97 -9.94 13.06
N THR A 64 -14.94 -10.81 13.37
CA THR A 64 -14.73 -12.27 13.43
C THR A 64 -14.27 -12.84 12.09
N TYR A 65 -14.91 -12.45 10.98
CA TYR A 65 -14.50 -12.87 9.63
C TYR A 65 -13.07 -12.40 9.29
N GLY A 66 -12.73 -11.17 9.66
CA GLY A 66 -11.44 -10.54 9.38
C GLY A 66 -10.25 -11.34 9.89
N ASN A 67 -10.38 -12.07 10.99
CA ASN A 67 -9.31 -12.94 11.50
C ASN A 67 -8.95 -14.06 10.51
N PHE A 68 -9.95 -14.67 9.87
CA PHE A 68 -9.73 -15.72 8.86
C PHE A 68 -9.24 -15.13 7.54
N ASP A 69 -9.80 -14.00 7.14
CA ASP A 69 -9.50 -13.37 5.86
C ASP A 69 -8.11 -12.75 5.81
N SER A 70 -7.70 -12.06 6.88
CA SER A 70 -6.36 -11.47 7.01
C SER A 70 -5.28 -12.54 6.96
N HIS A 71 -5.47 -13.68 7.64
CA HIS A 71 -4.52 -14.79 7.59
C HIS A 71 -4.38 -15.37 6.16
N ARG A 72 -5.51 -15.70 5.50
CA ARG A 72 -5.50 -16.22 4.13
C ARG A 72 -4.85 -15.23 3.15
N SER A 73 -5.15 -13.95 3.32
CA SER A 73 -4.61 -12.87 2.49
C SER A 73 -3.11 -12.67 2.69
N ALA A 74 -2.62 -12.74 3.94
CA ALA A 74 -1.20 -12.66 4.25
C ALA A 74 -0.41 -13.82 3.62
N VAL A 75 -0.90 -15.06 3.78
CA VAL A 75 -0.27 -16.26 3.19
C VAL A 75 -0.17 -16.16 1.66
N ARG A 76 -1.21 -15.63 0.99
CA ARG A 76 -1.23 -15.45 -0.47
C ARG A 76 -0.06 -14.59 -0.98
N VAL A 77 0.34 -13.59 -0.21
CA VAL A 77 1.44 -12.66 -0.55
C VAL A 77 2.77 -13.03 0.14
N GLY A 78 2.83 -14.18 0.82
CA GLY A 78 4.04 -14.70 1.47
C GLY A 78 4.35 -14.10 2.85
N LEU A 79 3.41 -13.39 3.45
CA LEU A 79 3.55 -12.81 4.79
C LEU A 79 3.04 -13.82 5.84
N ASN A 80 3.89 -14.18 6.81
CA ASN A 80 3.58 -15.21 7.81
C ASN A 80 3.63 -14.72 9.26
N ASN A 81 4.03 -13.47 9.49
CA ASN A 81 4.32 -12.88 10.81
C ASN A 81 3.52 -11.59 11.07
N ILE A 82 2.38 -11.44 10.40
CA ILE A 82 1.51 -10.27 10.58
C ILE A 82 0.92 -10.29 11.98
N SER A 83 1.05 -9.15 12.65
CA SER A 83 0.49 -8.86 13.97
C SER A 83 -0.03 -7.43 13.96
N PRO A 84 -1.34 -7.20 14.19
CA PRO A 84 -1.84 -5.84 14.33
C PRO A 84 -1.23 -5.14 15.57
N PRO A 85 -1.04 -3.81 15.55
CA PRO A 85 -0.73 -3.05 16.75
C PRO A 85 -1.77 -3.26 17.86
N GLU A 86 -1.33 -3.17 19.12
CA GLU A 86 -2.20 -3.31 20.29
C GLU A 86 -3.33 -2.29 20.30
N ASP A 87 -3.02 -1.02 20.00
CA ASP A 87 -4.00 0.05 19.82
C ASP A 87 -4.01 0.51 18.36
N LEU A 88 -4.66 -0.30 17.51
CA LEU A 88 -4.78 0.00 16.09
C LEU A 88 -5.43 1.36 15.83
N MET A 89 -6.36 1.83 16.69
CA MET A 89 -7.04 3.11 16.49
C MET A 89 -6.08 4.29 16.68
N ALA A 90 -5.31 4.30 17.77
CA ALA A 90 -4.34 5.35 18.04
C ALA A 90 -3.15 5.29 17.09
N ASP A 91 -2.63 4.10 16.82
CA ASP A 91 -1.44 3.93 15.99
C ASP A 91 -1.72 4.20 14.49
N SER A 92 -2.98 4.06 14.04
CA SER A 92 -3.41 4.37 12.66
C SER A 92 -3.47 5.87 12.32
N MET A 93 -2.96 6.77 13.17
CA MET A 93 -2.85 8.20 12.88
C MET A 93 -1.66 8.50 11.93
N THR A 94 -1.74 8.01 10.69
CA THR A 94 -0.65 7.92 9.71
C THR A 94 -0.32 9.21 8.96
N VAL A 95 -0.87 10.35 9.38
CA VAL A 95 -0.73 11.63 8.65
C VAL A 95 0.74 12.03 8.42
N VAL A 96 1.59 11.94 9.44
CA VAL A 96 3.01 12.31 9.35
C VAL A 96 3.80 11.33 8.46
N PRO A 97 3.75 9.99 8.66
CA PRO A 97 4.47 9.08 7.80
C PRO A 97 4.01 9.12 6.32
N LEU A 98 2.72 9.33 6.06
CA LEU A 98 2.22 9.52 4.68
C LEU A 98 2.78 10.78 4.02
N ARG A 99 2.94 11.88 4.75
CA ARG A 99 3.60 13.10 4.25
C ARG A 99 5.09 12.88 4.02
N ALA A 100 5.77 12.18 4.94
CA ALA A 100 7.17 11.82 4.79
C ALA A 100 7.41 11.01 3.50
N LEU A 101 6.51 10.09 3.17
CA LEU A 101 6.57 9.33 1.91
C LEU A 101 6.53 10.23 0.66
N TYR A 102 5.73 11.30 0.66
CA TYR A 102 5.73 12.26 -0.46
C TYR A 102 7.03 13.05 -0.56
N VAL A 103 7.61 13.46 0.59
CA VAL A 103 8.94 14.11 0.62
C VAL A 103 10.01 13.16 0.08
N ILE A 104 9.94 11.89 0.46
CA ILE A 104 10.89 10.88 -0.02
C ILE A 104 10.76 10.71 -1.53
N LYS A 105 9.54 10.57 -2.03
CA LYS A 105 9.25 10.39 -3.46
C LYS A 105 9.78 11.55 -4.30
N SER A 106 9.56 12.79 -3.86
CA SER A 106 10.01 13.99 -4.59
C SER A 106 11.52 14.23 -4.49
N THR A 107 12.16 13.86 -3.38
CA THR A 107 13.57 14.24 -3.10
C THR A 107 14.57 13.13 -3.41
N TYR A 108 14.20 11.87 -3.13
CA TYR A 108 15.09 10.70 -3.24
C TYR A 108 14.64 9.69 -4.31
N GLY A 109 13.50 9.94 -4.96
CA GLY A 109 13.00 9.19 -6.11
C GLY A 109 12.24 7.91 -5.78
N GLU A 110 11.71 7.27 -6.83
CA GLU A 110 10.74 6.18 -6.74
C GLU A 110 11.27 4.94 -5.99
N ALA A 111 12.54 4.60 -6.19
CA ALA A 111 13.13 3.43 -5.54
C ALA A 111 13.22 3.59 -4.02
N ALA A 112 13.66 4.76 -3.54
CA ALA A 112 13.74 5.05 -2.11
C ALA A 112 12.34 5.15 -1.48
N PHE A 113 11.40 5.76 -2.19
CA PHE A 113 10.00 5.83 -1.79
C PHE A 113 9.37 4.45 -1.62
N LEU A 114 9.50 3.58 -2.64
CA LEU A 114 8.93 2.24 -2.61
C LEU A 114 9.54 1.37 -1.50
N ALA A 115 10.87 1.40 -1.34
CA ALA A 115 11.55 0.69 -0.26
C ALA A 115 11.07 1.15 1.12
N THR A 116 10.93 2.47 1.30
CA THR A 116 10.49 3.04 2.58
C THR A 116 9.02 2.75 2.84
N PHE A 117 8.14 2.82 1.83
CA PHE A 117 6.72 2.54 2.01
C PHE A 117 6.51 1.08 2.45
N ARG A 118 7.18 0.14 1.79
CA ARG A 118 7.18 -1.26 2.19
C ARG A 118 7.71 -1.44 3.62
N TYR A 119 8.82 -0.80 3.97
CA TYR A 119 9.41 -0.91 5.30
C TYR A 119 8.52 -0.33 6.41
N LEU A 120 7.78 0.76 6.13
CA LEU A 120 6.81 1.31 7.07
C LEU A 120 5.62 0.38 7.29
N PHE A 121 5.14 -0.32 6.24
CA PHE A 121 4.14 -1.36 6.42
C PHE A 121 4.65 -2.51 7.30
N GLU A 122 5.86 -2.99 7.04
CA GLU A 122 6.50 -4.03 7.85
C GLU A 122 6.61 -3.60 9.32
N ALA A 123 7.15 -2.41 9.58
CA ALA A 123 7.29 -1.84 10.91
C ALA A 123 5.94 -1.65 11.61
N PHE A 124 4.87 -1.34 10.88
CA PHE A 124 3.54 -1.16 11.45
C PHE A 124 2.79 -2.48 11.70
N TRP A 125 2.88 -3.46 10.81
CA TRP A 125 2.05 -4.69 10.81
C TRP A 125 2.79 -5.95 11.26
N THR A 126 4.05 -5.84 11.68
CA THR A 126 4.86 -6.97 12.14
C THR A 126 5.37 -6.73 13.55
N ALA A 127 5.29 -7.75 14.41
CA ALA A 127 5.78 -7.65 15.78
C ALA A 127 7.33 -7.65 15.82
N PRO A 128 7.97 -6.81 16.66
CA PRO A 128 7.34 -5.79 17.50
C PRO A 128 6.91 -4.57 16.67
N ASN A 129 5.62 -4.19 16.77
CA ASN A 129 5.06 -3.08 16.01
C ASN A 129 5.70 -1.74 16.43
N LYS A 130 5.95 -0.87 15.46
CA LYS A 130 6.47 0.48 15.66
C LYS A 130 5.34 1.51 15.56
N LYS A 131 5.28 2.41 16.54
CA LYS A 131 4.30 3.51 16.61
C LYS A 131 4.70 4.65 15.68
N VAL A 132 4.71 4.41 14.37
CA VAL A 132 5.18 5.35 13.33
C VAL A 132 4.36 6.65 13.21
N ALA A 133 3.21 6.73 13.89
CA ALA A 133 2.50 8.00 14.09
C ALA A 133 3.28 8.99 14.99
N LYS A 134 4.17 8.47 15.85
CA LYS A 134 5.07 9.28 16.67
C LYS A 134 6.29 9.67 15.86
N GLU A 135 6.58 10.96 15.79
CA GLU A 135 7.68 11.51 14.98
C GLU A 135 9.04 10.91 15.31
N ALA A 136 9.37 10.76 16.60
CA ALA A 136 10.63 10.15 17.02
C ALA A 136 10.77 8.70 16.54
N VAL A 137 9.69 7.91 16.63
CA VAL A 137 9.68 6.52 16.18
C VAL A 137 9.73 6.44 14.66
N LEU A 138 9.07 7.37 13.95
CA LEU A 138 9.20 7.48 12.50
C LEU A 138 10.65 7.76 12.10
N ALA A 139 11.33 8.68 12.79
CA ALA A 139 12.74 8.99 12.52
C ALA A 139 13.64 7.75 12.72
N GLU A 140 13.43 6.99 13.81
CA GLU A 140 14.12 5.71 14.05
C GLU A 140 13.88 4.72 12.89
N VAL A 141 12.62 4.53 12.49
CA VAL A 141 12.27 3.60 11.40
C VAL A 141 12.88 4.04 10.08
N LEU A 142 12.88 5.35 9.78
CA LEU A 142 13.53 5.91 8.58
C LEU A 142 15.05 5.67 8.60
N ALA A 143 15.71 5.91 9.74
CA ALA A 143 17.14 5.65 9.90
C ALA A 143 17.47 4.15 9.73
N ASP A 144 16.49 3.27 9.96
CA ASP A 144 16.68 1.83 9.83
C ASP A 144 16.40 1.25 8.45
N VAL A 145 15.78 1.99 7.52
CA VAL A 145 15.44 1.50 6.18
C VAL A 145 16.71 0.97 5.49
N PRO A 146 16.72 -0.27 4.99
CA PRO A 146 17.90 -0.87 4.37
C PRO A 146 18.19 -0.24 3.00
N GLY A 147 19.47 0.08 2.75
CA GLY A 147 19.94 0.54 1.45
C GLY A 147 20.13 -0.61 0.46
N PRO A 148 20.05 -0.35 -0.87
CA PRO A 148 20.10 -1.39 -1.91
C PRO A 148 21.46 -2.11 -2.01
N ARG A 149 22.53 -1.55 -1.44
CA ARG A 149 23.89 -2.12 -1.45
C ARG A 149 24.37 -2.53 -0.05
N GLY A 150 23.42 -2.74 0.87
CA GLY A 150 23.71 -2.85 2.31
C GLY A 150 23.81 -1.48 2.98
N GLY A 151 23.81 -1.46 4.31
CA GLY A 151 23.77 -0.24 5.11
C GLY A 151 22.37 0.39 5.19
N LYS A 152 22.32 1.66 5.60
CA LYS A 152 21.08 2.44 5.71
C LYS A 152 20.80 3.23 4.44
N LEU A 153 19.53 3.36 4.09
CA LEU A 153 19.07 4.10 2.91
C LEU A 153 19.24 5.61 3.09
N PHE A 154 19.04 6.10 4.32
CA PHE A 154 19.09 7.52 4.67
C PHE A 154 20.21 7.77 5.69
N SER A 155 20.95 8.86 5.51
CA SER A 155 21.83 9.40 6.55
C SER A 155 21.01 10.09 7.65
N ALA A 156 21.64 10.44 8.78
CA ALA A 156 20.97 11.18 9.85
C ALA A 156 20.39 12.52 9.35
N ASP A 157 21.17 13.26 8.53
CA ASP A 157 20.71 14.51 7.93
C ASP A 157 19.53 14.30 6.97
N ASP A 158 19.53 13.20 6.21
CA ASP A 158 18.41 12.88 5.31
C ASP A 158 17.13 12.62 6.11
N VAL A 159 17.23 11.90 7.23
CA VAL A 159 16.10 11.65 8.13
C VAL A 159 15.55 12.95 8.70
N GLU A 160 16.42 13.84 9.19
CA GLU A 160 16.01 15.16 9.69
C GLU A 160 15.30 15.99 8.61
N ARG A 161 15.84 15.98 7.38
CA ARG A 161 15.22 16.66 6.23
C ARG A 161 13.85 16.06 5.88
N ILE A 162 13.70 14.73 5.92
CA ILE A 162 12.42 14.07 5.64
C ILE A 162 11.37 14.45 6.70
N ILE A 163 11.73 14.35 7.98
CA ILE A 163 10.84 14.67 9.10
C ILE A 163 10.42 16.15 9.06
N SER A 164 11.36 17.06 8.82
CA SER A 164 11.08 18.49 8.68
C SER A 164 10.24 18.78 7.44
N GLY A 165 10.57 18.14 6.31
CA GLY A 165 9.82 18.22 5.06
C GLY A 165 8.36 17.81 5.22
N ALA A 166 8.09 16.77 6.01
CA ALA A 166 6.73 16.28 6.26
C ALA A 166 5.83 17.31 6.98
N LYS A 167 6.42 18.35 7.60
CA LYS A 167 5.71 19.44 8.29
C LYS A 167 5.40 20.63 7.37
N THR A 168 6.03 20.71 6.21
CA THR A 168 5.84 21.80 5.24
C THR A 168 4.41 21.87 4.71
N GLN A 169 4.01 23.05 4.24
CA GLN A 169 2.69 23.21 3.63
C GLN A 169 2.55 22.44 2.32
N GLU A 170 3.66 22.27 1.59
CA GLU A 170 3.71 21.46 0.37
C GLU A 170 3.35 20.01 0.65
N ALA A 171 4.02 19.34 1.60
CA ALA A 171 3.72 17.94 1.93
C ALA A 171 2.28 17.77 2.45
N LYS A 172 1.78 18.73 3.24
CA LYS A 172 0.38 18.76 3.70
C LYS A 172 -0.60 18.83 2.52
N ASN A 173 -0.35 19.74 1.58
CA ASN A 173 -1.20 19.96 0.42
C ASN A 173 -1.18 18.75 -0.50
N THR A 174 -0.02 18.14 -0.74
CA THR A 174 0.12 16.95 -1.58
C THR A 174 -0.68 15.77 -1.04
N LEU A 175 -0.53 15.43 0.25
CA LEU A 175 -1.33 14.35 0.85
C LEU A 175 -2.84 14.64 0.78
N LYS A 176 -3.24 15.89 1.06
CA LYS A 176 -4.65 16.30 0.97
C LYS A 176 -5.18 16.15 -0.45
N ALA A 177 -4.44 16.63 -1.45
CA ALA A 177 -4.84 16.58 -2.86
C ALA A 177 -4.96 15.15 -3.37
N GLN A 178 -3.99 14.28 -3.06
CA GLN A 178 -4.04 12.87 -3.49
C GLN A 178 -5.16 12.09 -2.80
N THR A 179 -5.39 12.36 -1.52
CA THR A 179 -6.52 11.77 -0.80
C THR A 179 -7.86 12.26 -1.36
N GLN A 180 -8.00 13.56 -1.65
CA GLN A 180 -9.21 14.11 -2.26
C GLN A 180 -9.45 13.54 -3.65
N LYS A 181 -8.40 13.40 -4.47
CA LYS A 181 -8.50 12.77 -5.79
C LYS A 181 -9.06 11.35 -5.69
N ALA A 182 -8.59 10.54 -4.74
CA ALA A 182 -9.14 9.20 -4.52
C ALA A 182 -10.63 9.25 -4.13
N ILE A 183 -11.02 10.18 -3.26
CA ILE A 183 -12.43 10.39 -2.86
C ILE A 183 -13.29 10.79 -4.06
N ASP A 184 -12.82 11.74 -4.88
CA ASP A 184 -13.52 12.21 -6.08
C ASP A 184 -13.69 11.09 -7.12
N GLN A 185 -12.75 10.13 -7.14
CA GLN A 185 -12.82 8.89 -7.93
C GLN A 185 -13.74 7.82 -7.32
N GLY A 186 -14.37 8.08 -6.17
CA GLY A 186 -15.31 7.18 -5.51
C GLY A 186 -14.69 6.23 -4.49
N ALA A 187 -13.45 6.46 -4.06
CA ALA A 187 -12.81 5.61 -3.05
C ALA A 187 -13.60 5.64 -1.73
N PHE A 188 -13.87 4.45 -1.20
CA PHE A 188 -14.52 4.26 0.10
C PHE A 188 -13.66 3.46 1.09
N GLY A 189 -12.42 3.14 0.72
CA GLY A 189 -11.45 2.46 1.56
C GLY A 189 -10.10 2.36 0.86
N ALA A 190 -9.16 1.65 1.48
CA ALA A 190 -7.85 1.36 0.90
C ALA A 190 -7.54 -0.14 1.08
N PRO A 191 -6.93 -0.81 0.08
CA PRO A 191 -6.38 -0.25 -1.15
C PRO A 191 -7.46 0.11 -2.19
N TRP A 192 -7.25 1.20 -2.91
CA TRP A 192 -8.07 1.63 -4.05
C TRP A 192 -7.20 1.77 -5.29
N PHE A 193 -7.72 1.40 -6.45
CA PHE A 193 -7.01 1.51 -7.72
C PHE A 193 -7.82 2.31 -8.72
N TRP A 194 -7.14 3.16 -9.48
CA TRP A 194 -7.66 3.76 -10.71
C TRP A 194 -6.80 3.25 -11.85
N VAL A 195 -7.39 2.53 -12.80
CA VAL A 195 -6.63 1.84 -13.85
C VAL A 195 -7.04 2.39 -15.20
N THR A 196 -6.06 2.79 -16.01
CA THR A 196 -6.24 3.22 -17.41
C THR A 196 -5.72 2.11 -18.32
N ASN A 197 -6.55 1.57 -19.20
CA ASN A 197 -6.14 0.50 -20.13
C ASN A 197 -5.43 1.07 -21.39
N PRO A 198 -4.85 0.22 -22.26
CA PRO A 198 -4.19 0.66 -23.48
C PRO A 198 -5.06 1.48 -24.46
N GLN A 199 -6.39 1.41 -24.33
CA GLN A 199 -7.34 2.18 -25.14
C GLN A 199 -7.73 3.52 -24.49
N GLY A 200 -7.15 3.87 -23.33
CA GLY A 200 -7.47 5.09 -22.59
C GLY A 200 -8.76 5.01 -21.79
N LYS A 201 -9.37 3.83 -21.65
CA LYS A 201 -10.54 3.64 -20.78
C LYS A 201 -10.08 3.53 -19.33
N GLU A 202 -10.81 4.16 -18.41
CA GLU A 202 -10.49 4.18 -16.98
C GLU A 202 -11.58 3.54 -16.13
N GLU A 203 -11.20 2.68 -15.18
CA GLU A 203 -12.13 2.05 -14.22
C GLU A 203 -11.49 1.89 -12.83
N PRO A 204 -12.29 1.95 -11.75
CA PRO A 204 -11.83 1.72 -10.39
C PRO A 204 -11.84 0.25 -9.97
N PHE A 205 -10.95 -0.11 -9.05
CA PHE A 205 -10.95 -1.42 -8.36
C PHE A 205 -10.68 -1.23 -6.86
N PHE A 206 -11.27 -2.06 -6.02
CA PHE A 206 -11.11 -2.00 -4.56
C PHE A 206 -10.71 -3.35 -3.97
N GLY A 207 -9.75 -3.32 -3.05
CA GLY A 207 -9.29 -4.50 -2.30
C GLY A 207 -8.04 -5.16 -2.89
N SER A 208 -7.31 -5.88 -2.03
CA SER A 208 -6.03 -6.54 -2.39
C SER A 208 -6.17 -7.79 -3.27
N ASP A 209 -7.41 -8.14 -3.62
CA ASP A 209 -7.87 -9.42 -4.15
C ASP A 209 -8.59 -9.25 -5.51
N ARG A 210 -8.33 -8.14 -6.23
CA ARG A 210 -8.91 -7.82 -7.54
C ARG A 210 -7.91 -7.80 -8.70
N PHE A 211 -6.68 -8.24 -8.49
CA PHE A 211 -5.63 -8.20 -9.51
C PHE A 211 -6.00 -8.96 -10.80
N HIS A 212 -6.71 -10.08 -10.73
CA HIS A 212 -7.22 -10.79 -11.92
C HIS A 212 -8.15 -9.92 -12.78
N PHE A 213 -9.04 -9.13 -12.16
CA PHE A 213 -9.87 -8.17 -12.89
C PHE A 213 -9.04 -7.02 -13.46
N ILE A 214 -8.05 -6.51 -12.73
CA ILE A 214 -7.13 -5.48 -13.21
C ILE A 214 -6.35 -5.98 -14.44
N TYR A 215 -5.80 -7.19 -14.40
CA TYR A 215 -5.06 -7.79 -15.51
C TYR A 215 -5.96 -8.02 -16.73
N LYS A 216 -7.18 -8.51 -16.52
CA LYS A 216 -8.18 -8.65 -17.58
C LYS A 216 -8.52 -7.31 -18.21
N PHE A 217 -8.72 -6.27 -17.41
CA PHE A 217 -9.04 -4.91 -17.88
C PHE A 217 -7.88 -4.28 -18.68
N LEU A 218 -6.64 -4.55 -18.26
CA LEU A 218 -5.42 -4.13 -18.97
C LEU A 218 -5.12 -4.97 -20.22
N GLY A 219 -5.85 -6.07 -20.45
CA GLY A 219 -5.61 -7.00 -21.57
C GLY A 219 -4.32 -7.82 -21.40
N LEU A 220 -3.87 -8.05 -20.17
CA LEU A 220 -2.66 -8.83 -19.88
C LEU A 220 -2.96 -10.33 -19.87
N PRO A 221 -2.03 -11.19 -20.34
CA PRO A 221 -2.13 -12.62 -20.15
C PRO A 221 -1.88 -12.96 -18.67
N PHE A 222 -2.78 -13.73 -18.06
CA PHE A 222 -2.64 -14.25 -16.71
C PHE A 222 -3.39 -15.57 -16.56
N GLN A 223 -3.04 -16.35 -15.52
CA GLN A 223 -3.85 -17.48 -15.08
C GLN A 223 -4.71 -17.01 -13.90
N ASP A 224 -6.04 -17.12 -14.02
CA ASP A 224 -7.00 -16.74 -12.98
C ASP A 224 -7.09 -17.83 -11.89
N ILE A 225 -8.30 -18.21 -11.47
CA ILE A 225 -8.53 -19.28 -10.50
C ILE A 225 -8.87 -20.58 -11.23
N SER A 226 -7.90 -21.50 -11.33
CA SER A 226 -8.11 -22.83 -11.92
C SER A 226 -8.28 -23.90 -10.84
N LEU A 227 -9.46 -24.50 -10.74
CA LEU A 227 -9.69 -25.74 -10.00
C LEU A 227 -9.41 -26.93 -10.92
N LEU A 228 -8.44 -27.77 -10.56
CA LEU A 228 -8.08 -28.94 -11.35
C LEU A 228 -8.94 -30.16 -10.99
N PRO A 229 -9.19 -31.08 -11.93
CA PRO A 229 -9.81 -32.37 -11.63
C PRO A 229 -9.00 -33.18 -10.59
N PRO A 230 -9.65 -34.08 -9.81
CA PRO A 230 -8.92 -34.98 -8.92
C PRO A 230 -7.84 -35.77 -9.68
N GLY A 231 -6.60 -35.74 -9.17
CA GLY A 231 -5.48 -36.53 -9.71
C GLY A 231 -4.53 -35.77 -10.65
N GLU A 232 -4.92 -34.61 -11.17
CA GLU A 232 -3.97 -33.71 -11.82
C GLU A 232 -3.17 -32.97 -10.74
N LYS A 233 -1.86 -33.24 -10.67
CA LYS A 233 -0.99 -32.46 -9.79
C LYS A 233 -0.96 -31.01 -10.30
N ALA A 234 -1.20 -30.06 -9.41
CA ALA A 234 -0.94 -28.66 -9.71
C ALA A 234 0.49 -28.53 -10.25
N ALA A 235 0.64 -28.05 -11.48
CA ALA A 235 1.95 -27.70 -12.01
C ALA A 235 2.60 -26.71 -11.03
N LYS A 236 3.86 -26.96 -10.66
CA LYS A 236 4.62 -26.00 -9.86
C LYS A 236 4.79 -24.73 -10.71
N LEU A 237 4.00 -23.70 -10.41
CA LEU A 237 4.16 -22.34 -10.92
C LEU A 237 5.39 -21.68 -10.30
#